data_AF-A0A250VUK7-F1
#
_entry.id   AF-A0A250VUK7-F1
#
_cell.length_a   1.000
_cell.length_b   1.000
_cell.length_c   1.000
_cell.angle_alpha   90.00
_cell.angle_beta   90.00
_cell.angle_gamma   90.00
#
_symmetry.space_group_name_H-M   'P 1'
#
loop_
_entity.id
_entity.type
_entity.pdbx_description
1 polymer ?
#
loop_
_entity_poly.entity_id
_entity_poly.type
_entity_poly.pdbx_seq_one_letter_code
_entity_poly.pdbx_strand_id
1 'polypeptide(L)'
;MYSPPTTPTDEQRTLTAQSAAADALGITVTGPRQWGYQGRTLGQQAHHPQHGACWLRLISAPASQANGKLWDGTAEAAAAFPTVHKPALHDLHDLHYGGLAFRAELSEFIAGPACSPEPVLRAELDLAPAWWTSLRTDLDTIAATRTTRVAVRQEWISRAVPQHARVPAPDITNWATAHGDFHFANITAEPVILDWEGFGAAPLGYDAAMLYAYSLLAPATAATIRRELPILNTPAGNTALLVVAADLLQSCSRSDHPELADPLRALVASLT
;
A
#
# COMPACT_ATOMS: atom_id res chain seq x y z
N MET A 1 1.33 3.83 15.36
CA MET A 1 1.83 2.62 16.05
C MET A 1 0.90 1.48 15.69
N TYR A 2 1.46 0.33 15.33
CA TYR A 2 0.72 -0.93 15.20
C TYR A 2 0.37 -1.42 16.60
N SER A 3 -0.92 -1.39 16.93
CA SER A 3 -1.40 -1.64 18.29
C SER A 3 -2.85 -2.07 18.26
N PRO A 4 -3.33 -2.81 19.28
CA PRO A 4 -4.76 -3.00 19.46
C PRO A 4 -5.49 -1.65 19.61
N PRO A 5 -6.81 -1.63 19.44
CA PRO A 5 -7.63 -0.46 19.77
C PRO A 5 -7.35 0.03 21.18
N THR A 6 -7.35 1.34 21.39
CA THR A 6 -7.08 1.95 22.71
C THR A 6 -8.13 1.62 23.76
N THR A 7 -9.32 1.20 23.33
CA THR A 7 -10.47 0.85 24.17
C THR A 7 -10.58 -0.68 24.26
N PRO A 8 -10.49 -1.29 25.45
CA PRO A 8 -10.60 -2.75 25.61
C PRO A 8 -11.90 -3.34 25.07
N THR A 9 -12.98 -2.54 25.07
CA THR A 9 -14.26 -2.91 24.46
C THR A 9 -14.18 -3.03 22.94
N ASP A 10 -13.42 -2.17 22.27
CA ASP A 10 -13.21 -2.24 20.81
C ASP A 10 -12.31 -3.42 20.42
N GLU A 11 -11.28 -3.69 21.21
CA GLU A 11 -10.47 -4.89 21.04
C GLU A 11 -11.33 -6.15 21.13
N GLN A 12 -12.13 -6.28 22.20
CA GLN A 12 -13.01 -7.43 22.37
C GLN A 12 -14.04 -7.57 21.24
N ARG A 13 -14.63 -6.46 20.78
CA ARG A 13 -15.54 -6.45 19.61
C ARG A 13 -14.86 -7.00 18.37
N THR A 14 -13.62 -6.59 18.13
CA THR A 14 -12.84 -7.00 16.94
C THR A 14 -12.46 -8.47 17.01
N LEU A 15 -12.08 -8.97 18.18
CA LEU A 15 -11.78 -10.39 18.39
C LEU A 15 -13.03 -11.27 18.23
N THR A 16 -14.18 -10.84 18.74
CA THR A 16 -15.47 -11.53 18.51
C THR A 16 -15.83 -11.54 17.03
N ALA A 17 -15.66 -10.41 16.34
CA ALA A 17 -15.91 -10.30 14.90
C ALA A 17 -14.99 -11.21 14.09
N GLN A 18 -13.71 -11.31 14.45
CA GLN A 18 -12.75 -12.22 13.80
C GLN A 18 -13.17 -13.68 13.95
N SER A 19 -13.58 -14.10 15.15
CA SER A 19 -14.04 -15.48 15.38
C SER A 19 -15.28 -15.80 14.55
N ALA A 20 -16.28 -14.90 14.54
CA ALA A 20 -17.49 -15.08 13.76
C ALA A 20 -17.20 -15.15 12.24
N ALA A 21 -16.29 -14.30 11.75
CA ALA A 21 -15.86 -14.33 10.37
C ALA A 21 -15.11 -15.63 10.02
N ALA A 22 -14.25 -16.13 10.91
CA ALA A 22 -13.55 -17.40 10.70
C ALA A 22 -14.53 -18.58 10.58
N ASP A 23 -15.54 -18.63 11.44
CA ASP A 23 -16.61 -19.64 11.38
C ASP A 23 -17.41 -19.51 10.08
N ALA A 24 -17.80 -18.29 9.70
CA ALA A 24 -18.59 -18.03 8.48
C ALA A 24 -17.83 -18.39 7.20
N LEU A 25 -16.51 -18.17 7.17
CA LEU A 25 -15.62 -18.47 6.06
C LEU A 25 -15.12 -19.92 6.07
N GLY A 26 -15.48 -20.72 7.08
CA GLY A 26 -15.06 -22.11 7.19
C GLY A 26 -13.54 -22.29 7.31
N ILE A 27 -12.85 -21.36 7.97
CA ILE A 27 -11.38 -21.35 8.13
C ILE A 27 -10.95 -21.60 9.57
N THR A 28 -9.76 -22.15 9.73
CA THR A 28 -9.09 -22.26 11.03
C THR A 28 -7.96 -21.23 11.09
N VAL A 29 -8.04 -20.24 11.99
CA VAL A 29 -6.96 -19.27 12.19
C VAL A 29 -5.78 -19.90 12.93
N THR A 30 -4.56 -19.53 12.53
CA THR A 30 -3.29 -20.08 13.04
C THR A 30 -2.27 -18.98 13.27
N GLY A 31 -1.34 -19.18 14.20
CA GLY A 31 -0.26 -18.22 14.45
C GLY A 31 -0.71 -16.93 15.15
N PRO A 32 0.20 -15.95 15.29
CA PRO A 32 -0.08 -14.72 16.02
C PRO A 32 -0.97 -13.76 15.22
N ARG A 33 -1.75 -12.97 15.96
CA ARG A 33 -2.49 -11.82 15.43
C ARG A 33 -1.56 -10.67 15.12
N GLN A 34 -1.85 -9.96 14.03
CA GLN A 34 -1.13 -8.76 13.61
C GLN A 34 -2.08 -7.58 13.57
N TRP A 35 -1.91 -6.64 14.49
CA TRP A 35 -2.73 -5.43 14.54
C TRP A 35 -2.20 -4.37 13.59
N GLY A 36 -3.09 -3.79 12.80
CA GLY A 36 -2.81 -2.65 11.95
C GLY A 36 -2.66 -1.34 12.73
N TYR A 37 -2.45 -0.27 11.99
CA TYR A 37 -2.34 1.08 12.54
C TYR A 37 -3.60 1.46 13.33
N GLN A 38 -3.41 1.84 14.60
CA GLN A 38 -4.51 2.22 15.52
C GLN A 38 -5.62 1.15 15.68
N GLY A 39 -5.30 -0.13 15.47
CA GLY A 39 -6.26 -1.23 15.65
C GLY A 39 -7.38 -1.28 14.62
N ARG A 40 -7.25 -0.55 13.49
CA ARG A 40 -8.29 -0.51 12.44
C ARG A 40 -8.39 -1.80 11.66
N THR A 41 -7.29 -2.54 11.58
CA THR A 41 -7.24 -3.84 10.92
C THR A 41 -6.63 -4.89 11.84
N LEU A 42 -7.03 -6.15 11.63
CA LEU A 42 -6.51 -7.32 12.32
C LEU A 42 -6.23 -8.42 11.30
N GLY A 43 -4.96 -8.78 11.15
CA GLY A 43 -4.49 -9.85 10.29
C GLY A 43 -4.17 -11.12 11.08
N GLN A 44 -4.44 -12.29 10.49
CA GLN A 44 -3.98 -13.57 11.02
C GLN A 44 -3.89 -14.61 9.89
N GLN A 45 -2.88 -15.46 9.95
CA GLN A 45 -2.81 -16.61 9.05
C GLN A 45 -3.98 -17.56 9.34
N ALA A 46 -4.46 -18.24 8.31
CA ALA A 46 -5.53 -19.22 8.43
C ALA A 46 -5.30 -20.41 7.48
N HIS A 47 -6.07 -21.46 7.69
CA HIS A 47 -6.16 -22.59 6.79
C HIS A 47 -7.61 -22.74 6.30
N HIS A 48 -7.80 -22.79 4.98
CA HIS A 48 -9.07 -23.09 4.33
C HIS A 48 -9.03 -24.50 3.72
N PRO A 49 -10.05 -25.36 3.91
CA PRO A 49 -10.05 -26.75 3.41
C PRO A 49 -9.78 -26.91 1.91
N GLN A 50 -10.15 -25.92 1.09
CA GLN A 50 -10.00 -25.96 -0.37
C GLN A 50 -8.82 -25.13 -0.88
N HIS A 51 -8.41 -24.08 -0.16
CA HIS A 51 -7.39 -23.14 -0.61
C HIS A 51 -6.05 -23.33 0.12
N GLY A 52 -5.99 -24.17 1.14
CA GLY A 52 -4.79 -24.37 1.94
C GLY A 52 -4.49 -23.16 2.81
N ALA A 53 -3.25 -22.66 2.76
CA ALA A 53 -2.83 -21.52 3.57
C ALA A 53 -3.44 -20.20 3.06
N CYS A 54 -4.07 -19.46 3.96
CA CYS A 54 -4.72 -18.18 3.67
C CYS A 54 -4.31 -17.09 4.68
N TRP A 55 -4.58 -15.85 4.31
CA TRP A 55 -4.48 -14.68 5.18
C TRP A 55 -5.88 -14.12 5.42
N LEU A 56 -6.29 -14.05 6.68
CA LEU A 56 -7.52 -13.39 7.09
C LEU A 56 -7.19 -11.97 7.53
N ARG A 57 -7.69 -10.97 6.80
CA ARG A 57 -7.61 -9.55 7.16
C ARG A 57 -9.00 -9.04 7.52
N LEU A 58 -9.17 -8.57 8.75
CA LEU A 58 -10.40 -7.94 9.22
C LEU A 58 -10.23 -6.43 9.22
N ILE A 59 -11.12 -5.71 8.55
CA ILE A 59 -11.23 -4.25 8.58
C ILE A 59 -12.36 -3.88 9.53
N SER A 60 -12.19 -2.81 10.31
CA SER A 60 -13.26 -2.23 11.12
C SER A 60 -13.49 -0.76 10.77
N ALA A 61 -14.76 -0.36 10.74
CA ALA A 61 -15.17 1.03 10.56
C ALA A 61 -16.48 1.30 11.32
N PRO A 62 -16.76 2.56 11.71
CA PRO A 62 -18.12 2.95 12.08
C PRO A 62 -19.10 2.54 10.98
N ALA A 63 -20.27 1.98 11.32
CA ALA A 63 -21.19 1.43 10.32
C ALA A 63 -21.63 2.47 9.25
N SER A 64 -21.71 3.74 9.61
CA SER A 64 -21.99 4.84 8.67
C SER A 64 -20.85 5.14 7.68
N GLN A 65 -19.66 4.62 7.94
CA GLN A 65 -18.42 4.79 7.17
C GLN A 65 -17.95 3.46 6.55
N ALA A 66 -18.77 2.41 6.60
CA ALA A 66 -18.49 1.08 6.06
C ALA A 66 -18.67 1.04 4.52
N ASN A 67 -18.02 1.97 3.84
CA ASN A 67 -18.03 2.09 2.38
C ASN A 67 -16.78 2.86 1.92
N GLY A 68 -16.47 2.75 0.63
CA GLY A 68 -15.50 3.61 -0.04
C GLY A 68 -14.09 3.04 -0.04
N LYS A 69 -13.12 3.91 -0.31
CA LYS A 69 -11.76 3.55 -0.79
C LYS A 69 -11.16 2.34 -0.05
N LEU A 70 -10.99 2.41 1.26
CA LEU A 70 -10.31 1.36 2.02
C LEU A 70 -11.17 0.12 2.26
N TRP A 71 -12.50 0.24 2.18
CA TRP A 71 -13.44 -0.85 2.44
C TRP A 71 -13.59 -1.78 1.24
N ASP A 72 -13.65 -1.20 0.04
CA ASP A 72 -13.88 -1.95 -1.21
C ASP A 72 -12.58 -2.19 -1.99
N GLY A 73 -11.44 -1.66 -1.52
CA GLY A 73 -10.19 -1.63 -2.27
C GLY A 73 -9.62 -3.00 -2.62
N THR A 74 -9.51 -3.93 -1.67
CA THR A 74 -8.96 -5.27 -1.95
C THR A 74 -9.82 -6.03 -2.97
N ALA A 75 -11.15 -5.95 -2.83
CA ALA A 75 -12.10 -6.61 -3.72
C ALA A 75 -12.08 -6.02 -5.13
N GLU A 76 -12.09 -4.69 -5.24
CA GLU A 76 -12.01 -4.01 -6.53
C GLU A 76 -10.65 -4.24 -7.21
N ALA A 77 -9.55 -4.32 -6.45
CA ALA A 77 -8.23 -4.67 -6.98
C ALA A 77 -8.21 -6.11 -7.49
N ALA A 78 -8.86 -7.04 -6.78
CA ALA A 78 -8.96 -8.43 -7.23
C ALA A 78 -9.64 -8.57 -8.59
N ALA A 79 -10.69 -7.78 -8.83
CA ALA A 79 -11.38 -7.74 -10.11
C ALA A 79 -10.60 -6.96 -11.20
N ALA A 80 -9.95 -5.85 -10.84
CA ALA A 80 -9.27 -4.98 -11.80
C ALA A 80 -7.95 -5.55 -12.34
N PHE A 81 -7.24 -6.37 -11.54
CA PHE A 81 -5.89 -6.81 -11.85
C PHE A 81 -5.74 -8.35 -11.82
N PRO A 82 -6.46 -9.10 -12.68
CA PRO A 82 -6.43 -10.56 -12.65
C PRO A 82 -5.08 -11.17 -13.03
N THR A 83 -4.22 -10.42 -13.71
CA THR A 83 -2.91 -10.87 -14.21
C THR A 83 -1.73 -10.28 -13.45
N VAL A 84 -1.96 -9.32 -12.55
CA VAL A 84 -0.88 -8.76 -11.72
C VAL A 84 -0.52 -9.78 -10.65
N HIS A 85 0.77 -9.92 -10.35
CA HIS A 85 1.22 -10.74 -9.23
C HIS A 85 0.80 -10.12 -7.90
N LYS A 86 -0.30 -10.62 -7.34
CA LYS A 86 -0.87 -10.21 -6.06
C LYS A 86 -1.58 -11.40 -5.41
N PRO A 87 -1.83 -11.37 -4.08
CA PRO A 87 -2.61 -12.42 -3.44
C PRO A 87 -3.98 -12.60 -4.11
N ALA A 88 -4.37 -13.85 -4.38
CA ALA A 88 -5.72 -14.15 -4.81
C ALA A 88 -6.71 -13.88 -3.67
N LEU A 89 -7.79 -13.14 -3.95
CA LEU A 89 -8.89 -12.98 -3.00
C LEU A 89 -9.82 -14.19 -3.15
N HIS A 90 -9.99 -14.96 -2.09
CA HIS A 90 -10.82 -16.17 -2.08
C HIS A 90 -12.27 -15.87 -1.70
N ASP A 91 -12.49 -15.07 -0.66
CA ASP A 91 -13.84 -14.77 -0.19
C ASP A 91 -13.88 -13.49 0.68
N LEU A 92 -15.10 -12.98 0.90
CA LEU A 92 -15.39 -11.81 1.72
C LEU A 92 -16.54 -12.12 2.68
N HIS A 93 -16.45 -11.63 3.91
CA HIS A 93 -17.57 -11.70 4.86
C HIS A 93 -17.76 -10.39 5.60
N ASP A 94 -18.94 -9.78 5.41
CA ASP A 94 -19.34 -8.55 6.09
C ASP A 94 -20.20 -8.86 7.31
N LEU A 95 -19.89 -8.21 8.43
CA LEU A 95 -20.65 -8.34 9.67
C LEU A 95 -20.80 -7.01 10.39
N HIS A 96 -21.85 -6.90 11.20
CA HIS A 96 -22.15 -5.70 11.96
C HIS A 96 -22.28 -6.05 13.44
N TYR A 97 -21.56 -5.32 14.30
CA TYR A 97 -21.59 -5.57 15.72
C TYR A 97 -21.32 -4.28 16.51
N GLY A 98 -22.23 -3.93 17.44
CA GLY A 98 -22.03 -2.82 18.38
C GLY A 98 -21.82 -1.45 17.73
N GLY A 99 -22.47 -1.18 16.58
CA GLY A 99 -22.35 0.09 15.84
C GLY A 99 -21.13 0.17 14.90
N LEU A 100 -20.29 -0.87 14.88
CA LEU A 100 -19.21 -1.05 13.92
C LEU A 100 -19.65 -2.01 12.82
N ALA A 101 -19.15 -1.76 11.62
CA ALA A 101 -19.11 -2.76 10.57
C ALA A 101 -17.71 -3.36 10.53
N PHE A 102 -17.64 -4.63 10.19
CA PHE A 102 -16.41 -5.33 9.88
C PHE A 102 -16.51 -6.00 8.52
N ARG A 103 -15.40 -6.00 7.79
CA ARG A 103 -15.22 -6.79 6.57
C ARG A 103 -14.04 -7.70 6.77
N ALA A 104 -14.27 -9.00 6.66
CA ALA A 104 -13.24 -10.01 6.61
C ALA A 104 -12.89 -10.30 5.15
N GLU A 105 -11.61 -10.23 4.84
CA GLU A 105 -11.05 -10.52 3.53
C GLU A 105 -10.17 -11.77 3.66
N LEU A 106 -10.56 -12.84 2.97
CA LEU A 106 -9.79 -14.09 2.94
C LEU A 106 -8.99 -14.13 1.65
N SER A 107 -7.67 -14.00 1.76
CA SER A 107 -6.77 -14.03 0.60
C SER A 107 -5.78 -15.19 0.68
N GLU A 108 -5.12 -15.47 -0.42
CA GLU A 108 -3.95 -16.36 -0.48
C GLU A 108 -2.88 -15.91 0.53
N PHE A 109 -2.26 -16.87 1.21
CA PHE A 109 -1.12 -16.58 2.07
C PHE A 109 0.18 -16.58 1.27
N ILE A 110 0.83 -15.41 1.20
CA ILE A 110 2.16 -15.29 0.58
C ILE A 110 3.22 -15.64 1.62
N ALA A 111 3.84 -16.80 1.46
CA ALA A 111 4.89 -17.29 2.38
C ALA A 111 6.26 -16.64 2.14
N GLY A 112 6.48 -16.09 0.94
CA GLY A 112 7.72 -15.39 0.58
C GLY A 112 7.89 -14.12 1.43
N PRO A 113 9.12 -13.82 1.90
CA PRO A 113 9.34 -12.62 2.69
C PRO A 113 9.19 -11.35 1.83
N ALA A 114 8.72 -10.28 2.45
CA ALA A 114 8.85 -8.93 1.90
C ALA A 114 10.34 -8.61 1.65
N CYS A 115 10.63 -7.79 0.64
CA CYS A 115 11.99 -7.33 0.34
C CYS A 115 12.59 -6.50 1.48
N SER A 116 11.74 -5.83 2.27
CA SER A 116 12.14 -5.07 3.46
C SER A 116 11.10 -5.27 4.58
N PRO A 117 11.51 -5.31 5.86
CA PRO A 117 10.55 -5.33 6.97
C PRO A 117 9.85 -3.97 7.19
N GLU A 118 10.37 -2.89 6.63
CA GLU A 118 9.85 -1.53 6.79
C GLU A 118 9.79 -0.78 5.45
N PRO A 119 8.90 0.23 5.31
CA PRO A 119 8.81 1.04 4.09
C PRO A 119 10.13 1.70 3.69
N VAL A 120 10.84 2.29 4.66
CA VAL A 120 12.12 2.96 4.43
C VAL A 120 13.24 1.93 4.28
N LEU A 121 13.76 1.82 3.07
CA LEU A 121 14.83 0.88 2.77
C LEU A 121 16.17 1.45 3.27
N ARG A 122 16.81 0.71 4.18
CA ARG A 122 18.12 1.06 4.77
C ARG A 122 19.26 0.16 4.30
N ALA A 123 18.94 -1.04 3.85
CA ALA A 123 19.90 -2.02 3.35
C ALA A 123 19.79 -2.10 1.84
N GLU A 124 20.92 -2.19 1.16
CA GLU A 124 20.93 -2.38 -0.28
C GLU A 124 20.35 -3.75 -0.65
N LEU A 125 19.59 -3.78 -1.75
CA LEU A 125 19.01 -5.00 -2.30
C LEU A 125 19.75 -5.39 -3.58
N ASP A 126 20.09 -6.68 -3.68
CA ASP A 126 20.61 -7.29 -4.90
C ASP A 126 19.52 -8.17 -5.52
N LEU A 127 18.64 -7.54 -6.31
CA LEU A 127 17.50 -8.19 -6.95
C LEU A 127 17.85 -8.56 -8.40
N ALA A 128 17.52 -9.78 -8.79
CA ALA A 128 17.84 -10.31 -10.12
C ALA A 128 17.12 -9.54 -11.25
N PRO A 129 17.68 -9.47 -12.46
CA PRO A 129 17.03 -8.80 -13.60
C PRO A 129 15.63 -9.32 -13.95
N ALA A 130 15.36 -10.62 -13.72
CA ALA A 130 14.05 -11.21 -13.93
C ALA A 130 13.00 -10.65 -12.95
N TRP A 131 13.40 -10.35 -11.71
CA TRP A 131 12.54 -9.72 -10.70
C TRP A 131 12.09 -8.34 -11.18
N TRP A 132 13.02 -7.51 -11.64
CA TRP A 132 12.72 -6.17 -12.19
C TRP A 132 11.82 -6.23 -13.43
N THR A 133 12.01 -7.25 -14.27
CA THR A 133 11.17 -7.44 -15.46
C THR A 133 9.73 -7.79 -15.09
N SER A 134 9.53 -8.66 -14.09
CA SER A 134 8.20 -8.98 -13.58
C SER A 134 7.54 -7.74 -12.97
N LEU A 135 8.24 -7.02 -12.10
CA LEU A 135 7.72 -5.82 -11.44
C LEU A 135 7.27 -4.75 -12.45
N ARG A 136 8.08 -4.52 -13.49
CA ARG A 136 7.70 -3.59 -14.58
C ARG A 136 6.43 -4.01 -15.28
N THR A 137 6.29 -5.31 -15.58
CA THR A 137 5.12 -5.84 -16.27
C THR A 137 3.84 -5.60 -15.45
N ASP A 138 3.94 -5.81 -14.13
CA ASP A 138 2.85 -5.52 -13.21
C ASP A 138 2.54 -4.02 -13.13
N LEU A 139 3.56 -3.16 -12.99
CA LEU A 139 3.39 -1.70 -12.97
C LEU A 139 2.78 -1.15 -14.27
N ASP A 140 3.20 -1.66 -15.43
CA ASP A 140 2.64 -1.26 -16.72
C ASP A 140 1.17 -1.68 -16.83
N THR A 141 0.83 -2.88 -16.34
CA THR A 141 -0.55 -3.38 -16.27
C THR A 141 -1.40 -2.50 -15.35
N ILE A 142 -0.89 -2.17 -14.16
CA ILE A 142 -1.55 -1.29 -13.19
C ILE A 142 -1.81 0.08 -13.83
N ALA A 143 -0.78 0.71 -14.40
CA ALA A 143 -0.87 2.05 -14.98
C ALA A 143 -1.83 2.13 -16.18
N ALA A 144 -1.92 1.06 -16.99
CA ALA A 144 -2.82 0.98 -18.14
C ALA A 144 -4.29 0.69 -17.78
N THR A 145 -4.53 0.16 -16.58
CA THR A 145 -5.88 -0.18 -16.13
C THR A 145 -6.66 1.09 -15.79
N ARG A 146 -7.90 1.20 -16.24
CA ARG A 146 -8.76 2.35 -15.90
C ARG A 146 -9.45 2.12 -14.57
N THR A 147 -9.56 3.18 -13.76
CA THR A 147 -10.30 3.14 -12.50
C THR A 147 -11.01 4.46 -12.24
N THR A 148 -12.13 4.40 -11.51
CA THR A 148 -12.80 5.58 -10.93
C THR A 148 -12.36 5.85 -9.50
N ARG A 149 -11.56 4.95 -8.91
CA ARG A 149 -10.97 5.15 -7.59
C ARG A 149 -9.92 6.26 -7.64
N VAL A 150 -9.70 6.90 -6.51
CA VAL A 150 -8.73 7.99 -6.40
C VAL A 150 -7.72 7.66 -5.30
N ALA A 151 -6.47 7.45 -5.70
CA ALA A 151 -5.37 7.27 -4.77
C ALA A 151 -4.93 8.63 -4.23
N VAL A 152 -4.65 9.57 -5.12
CA VAL A 152 -4.16 10.93 -4.83
C VAL A 152 -5.10 11.95 -5.47
N ARG A 153 -5.39 13.05 -4.76
CA ARG A 153 -6.32 14.10 -5.23
C ARG A 153 -5.55 15.36 -5.63
N GLN A 154 -5.95 16.02 -6.72
CA GLN A 154 -5.38 17.31 -7.12
C GLN A 154 -5.48 18.35 -6.00
N GLU A 155 -6.60 18.39 -5.27
CA GLU A 155 -6.79 19.34 -4.16
C GLU A 155 -5.81 19.09 -3.01
N TRP A 156 -5.44 17.83 -2.78
CA TRP A 156 -4.39 17.50 -1.83
C TRP A 156 -3.03 17.97 -2.35
N ILE A 157 -2.70 17.71 -3.63
CA ILE A 157 -1.44 18.13 -4.27
C ILE A 157 -1.27 19.66 -4.19
N SER A 158 -2.29 20.41 -4.59
CA SER A 158 -2.33 21.87 -4.59
C SER A 158 -2.07 22.48 -3.22
N ARG A 159 -2.38 21.77 -2.13
CA ARG A 159 -2.11 22.20 -0.75
C ARG A 159 -0.79 21.67 -0.21
N ALA A 160 -0.53 20.37 -0.39
CA ALA A 160 0.56 19.67 0.28
C ALA A 160 1.93 20.01 -0.31
N VAL A 161 2.04 20.14 -1.64
CA VAL A 161 3.33 20.42 -2.29
C VAL A 161 3.92 21.77 -1.83
N PRO A 162 3.18 22.89 -1.84
CA PRO A 162 3.71 24.17 -1.33
C PRO A 162 4.00 24.14 0.16
N GLN A 163 3.16 23.43 0.93
CA GLN A 163 3.30 23.35 2.38
C GLN A 163 4.54 22.55 2.81
N HIS A 164 4.81 21.42 2.17
CA HIS A 164 5.80 20.45 2.62
C HIS A 164 7.07 20.43 1.76
N ALA A 165 6.94 20.51 0.44
CA ALA A 165 8.09 20.58 -0.48
C ALA A 165 8.57 22.02 -0.75
N ARG A 166 7.82 23.04 -0.32
CA ARG A 166 8.20 24.48 -0.44
C ARG A 166 8.39 24.97 -1.87
N VAL A 167 7.67 24.38 -2.82
CA VAL A 167 7.67 24.76 -4.24
C VAL A 167 6.23 24.86 -4.75
N PRO A 168 5.97 25.53 -5.90
CA PRO A 168 4.63 25.57 -6.47
C PRO A 168 4.06 24.17 -6.74
N ALA A 169 2.76 23.99 -6.48
CA ALA A 169 2.11 22.72 -6.80
C ALA A 169 2.00 22.55 -8.31
N PRO A 170 2.33 21.36 -8.86
CA PRO A 170 2.04 21.06 -10.25
C PRO A 170 0.53 20.89 -10.48
N ASP A 171 0.09 21.27 -11.68
CA ASP A 171 -1.22 20.85 -12.18
C ASP A 171 -1.06 19.51 -12.90
N ILE A 172 -1.72 18.47 -12.38
CA ILE A 172 -1.54 17.11 -12.89
C ILE A 172 -2.42 16.91 -14.12
N THR A 173 -1.80 16.87 -15.28
CA THR A 173 -2.49 16.57 -16.55
C THR A 173 -2.48 15.08 -16.89
N ASN A 174 -1.50 14.34 -16.36
CA ASN A 174 -1.29 12.92 -16.69
C ASN A 174 -1.58 12.07 -15.46
N TRP A 175 -2.76 11.46 -15.45
CA TRP A 175 -3.20 10.53 -14.41
C TRP A 175 -3.05 9.09 -14.91
N ALA A 176 -2.66 8.20 -14.01
CA ALA A 176 -2.66 6.76 -14.22
C ALA A 176 -3.19 6.05 -12.98
N THR A 177 -3.59 4.80 -13.11
CA THR A 177 -3.85 3.97 -11.94
C THR A 177 -2.54 3.60 -11.27
N ALA A 178 -2.54 3.63 -9.94
CA ALA A 178 -1.39 3.34 -9.09
C ALA A 178 -1.85 2.45 -7.93
N HIS A 179 -0.94 1.62 -7.43
CA HIS A 179 -1.04 0.91 -6.18
C HIS A 179 -1.25 1.90 -5.01
N GLY A 180 -0.49 3.00 -5.01
CA GLY A 180 -0.67 4.11 -4.08
C GLY A 180 0.01 3.94 -2.71
N ASP A 181 0.58 2.76 -2.44
CA ASP A 181 1.46 2.49 -1.28
C ASP A 181 2.60 1.53 -1.68
N PHE A 182 3.41 1.94 -2.66
CA PHE A 182 4.35 1.08 -3.37
C PHE A 182 5.79 1.22 -2.85
N HIS A 183 6.17 0.34 -1.92
CA HIS A 183 7.50 0.29 -1.30
C HIS A 183 7.92 -1.16 -0.98
N PHE A 184 9.20 -1.40 -0.67
CA PHE A 184 9.74 -2.76 -0.50
C PHE A 184 9.16 -3.59 0.67
N ALA A 185 8.44 -2.98 1.61
CA ALA A 185 7.67 -3.75 2.60
C ALA A 185 6.35 -4.34 2.05
N ASN A 186 5.86 -3.85 0.90
CA ASN A 186 4.65 -4.33 0.24
C ASN A 186 4.98 -5.14 -1.03
N ILE A 187 6.24 -5.56 -1.20
CA ILE A 187 6.70 -6.34 -2.35
C ILE A 187 7.58 -7.48 -1.84
N THR A 188 7.32 -8.71 -2.28
CA THR A 188 8.10 -9.88 -1.86
C THR A 188 9.29 -10.20 -2.76
N ALA A 189 10.21 -11.03 -2.25
CA ALA A 189 11.42 -11.45 -2.98
C ALA A 189 11.12 -12.24 -4.27
N GLU A 190 9.98 -12.92 -4.34
CA GLU A 190 9.29 -13.25 -5.59
C GLU A 190 8.22 -12.15 -5.77
N PRO A 191 8.21 -11.35 -6.85
CA PRO A 191 7.61 -10.00 -6.85
C PRO A 191 6.07 -9.99 -6.82
N VAL A 192 5.49 -10.42 -5.71
CA VAL A 192 4.06 -10.29 -5.39
C VAL A 192 3.87 -8.96 -4.68
N ILE A 193 2.91 -8.17 -5.15
CA ILE A 193 2.53 -6.87 -4.60
C ILE A 193 1.41 -7.10 -3.56
N LEU A 194 1.61 -6.59 -2.36
CA LEU A 194 0.71 -6.72 -1.21
C LEU A 194 -0.05 -5.39 -0.95
N ASP A 195 -1.07 -5.42 -0.08
CA ASP A 195 -1.76 -4.25 0.48
C ASP A 195 -2.45 -3.32 -0.55
N TRP A 196 -3.41 -3.91 -1.26
CA TRP A 196 -4.12 -3.28 -2.39
C TRP A 196 -5.27 -2.33 -2.03
N GLU A 197 -5.61 -2.13 -0.76
CA GLU A 197 -6.78 -1.32 -0.37
C GLU A 197 -6.69 0.15 -0.83
N GLY A 198 -5.47 0.63 -1.07
CA GLY A 198 -5.14 2.02 -1.38
C GLY A 198 -5.24 2.41 -2.86
N PHE A 199 -5.37 1.44 -3.78
CA PHE A 199 -5.18 1.69 -5.20
C PHE A 199 -6.17 2.70 -5.80
N GLY A 200 -5.75 3.39 -6.85
CA GLY A 200 -6.60 4.34 -7.57
C GLY A 200 -5.81 5.29 -8.47
N ALA A 201 -6.48 6.31 -9.00
CA ALA A 201 -5.86 7.33 -9.83
C ALA A 201 -4.84 8.16 -9.03
N ALA A 202 -3.63 8.31 -9.59
CA ALA A 202 -2.53 9.13 -9.08
C ALA A 202 -1.74 9.73 -10.28
N PRO A 203 -0.80 10.67 -10.06
CA PRO A 203 0.08 11.14 -11.12
C PRO A 203 0.80 9.99 -11.83
N LEU A 204 0.95 10.06 -13.15
CA LEU A 204 1.68 9.06 -13.93
C LEU A 204 3.10 8.87 -13.37
N GLY A 205 3.45 7.63 -13.00
CA GLY A 205 4.73 7.29 -12.38
C GLY A 205 4.76 7.37 -10.85
N TYR A 206 3.61 7.56 -10.18
CA TYR A 206 3.52 7.68 -8.72
C TYR A 206 4.12 6.48 -7.97
N ASP A 207 3.79 5.25 -8.35
CA ASP A 207 4.35 4.05 -7.68
C ASP A 207 5.87 3.95 -7.84
N ALA A 208 6.39 4.21 -9.05
CA ALA A 208 7.84 4.24 -9.30
C ALA A 208 8.52 5.32 -8.45
N ALA A 209 7.89 6.49 -8.32
CA ALA A 209 8.40 7.61 -7.53
C ALA A 209 8.39 7.28 -6.04
N MET A 210 7.35 6.61 -5.55
CA MET A 210 7.23 6.14 -4.17
C MET A 210 8.30 5.12 -3.82
N LEU A 211 8.50 4.11 -4.67
CA LEU A 211 9.55 3.11 -4.49
C LEU A 211 10.94 3.75 -4.43
N TYR A 212 11.20 4.71 -5.33
CA TYR A 212 12.46 5.46 -5.34
C TYR A 212 12.66 6.29 -4.08
N ALA A 213 11.64 7.06 -3.67
CA ALA A 213 11.72 7.97 -2.53
C ALA A 213 11.93 7.23 -1.20
N TYR A 214 11.26 6.09 -1.01
CA TYR A 214 11.49 5.21 0.14
C TYR A 214 12.86 4.51 0.14
N SER A 215 13.56 4.51 -1.01
CA SER A 215 14.88 3.89 -1.18
C SER A 215 16.05 4.85 -1.09
N LEU A 216 15.82 6.13 -0.75
CA LEU A 216 16.88 7.16 -0.75
C LEU A 216 18.03 6.90 0.25
N LEU A 217 17.83 6.05 1.27
CA LEU A 217 18.88 5.64 2.21
C LEU A 217 19.67 4.41 1.76
N ALA A 218 19.30 3.81 0.63
CA ALA A 218 19.97 2.70 -0.05
C ALA A 218 20.35 3.15 -1.48
N PRO A 219 21.39 4.00 -1.64
CA PRO A 219 21.69 4.69 -2.88
C PRO A 219 21.97 3.77 -4.08
N ALA A 220 22.54 2.58 -3.89
CA ALA A 220 22.77 1.64 -4.99
C ALA A 220 21.45 1.06 -5.52
N THR A 221 20.53 0.75 -4.62
CA THR A 221 19.17 0.31 -4.93
C THR A 221 18.37 1.43 -5.57
N ALA A 222 18.42 2.65 -5.05
CA ALA A 222 17.79 3.83 -5.65
C ALA A 222 18.29 4.10 -7.08
N ALA A 223 19.60 3.98 -7.33
CA ALA A 223 20.18 4.10 -8.66
C ALA A 223 19.67 2.99 -9.61
N THR A 224 19.51 1.77 -9.09
CA THR A 224 18.91 0.66 -9.84
C THR A 224 17.44 0.92 -10.15
N ILE A 225 16.62 1.36 -9.20
CA ILE A 225 15.21 1.74 -9.45
C ILE A 225 15.12 2.77 -10.58
N ARG A 226 15.95 3.81 -10.56
CA ARG A 226 15.94 4.85 -11.60
C ARG A 226 16.34 4.34 -12.99
N ARG A 227 17.17 3.30 -13.05
CA ARG A 227 17.56 2.62 -14.31
C ARG A 227 16.45 1.68 -14.79
N GLU A 228 15.88 0.89 -13.89
CA GLU A 228 14.88 -0.13 -14.20
C GLU A 228 13.49 0.47 -14.46
N LEU A 229 13.19 1.66 -13.92
CA LEU A 229 11.93 2.39 -14.08
C LEU A 229 12.16 3.74 -14.78
N PRO A 230 12.32 3.75 -16.12
CA PRO A 230 12.72 4.94 -16.88
C PRO A 230 11.69 6.08 -16.85
N ILE A 231 10.45 5.81 -16.44
CA ILE A 231 9.42 6.85 -16.23
C ILE A 231 9.93 7.97 -15.32
N LEU A 232 10.79 7.65 -14.35
CA LEU A 232 11.41 8.59 -13.41
C LEU A 232 12.36 9.61 -14.06
N ASN A 233 12.73 9.41 -15.33
CA ASN A 233 13.57 10.33 -16.10
C ASN A 233 12.76 11.17 -17.09
N THR A 234 11.43 11.19 -16.95
CA THR A 234 10.51 11.96 -17.79
C THR A 234 9.91 13.14 -17.01
N PRO A 235 9.35 14.17 -17.68
CA PRO A 235 8.63 15.25 -16.99
C PRO A 235 7.47 14.76 -16.10
N ALA A 236 6.75 13.72 -16.53
CA ALA A 236 5.69 13.12 -15.73
C ALA A 236 6.25 12.44 -14.47
N GLY A 237 7.34 11.68 -14.60
CA GLY A 237 8.03 11.07 -13.45
C GLY A 237 8.61 12.10 -12.49
N ASN A 238 9.20 13.19 -12.98
CA ASN A 238 9.67 14.29 -12.12
C ASN A 238 8.51 14.93 -11.34
N THR A 239 7.35 15.09 -11.99
CA THR A 239 6.12 15.55 -11.34
C THR A 239 5.68 14.59 -10.24
N ALA A 240 5.68 13.27 -10.52
CA ALA A 240 5.35 12.25 -9.53
C ALA A 240 6.34 12.23 -8.35
N LEU A 241 7.65 12.33 -8.61
CA LEU A 241 8.69 12.43 -7.59
C LEU A 241 8.47 13.64 -6.67
N LEU A 242 8.11 14.79 -7.23
CA LEU A 242 7.81 15.98 -6.44
C LEU A 242 6.59 15.76 -5.54
N VAL A 243 5.53 15.16 -6.07
CA VAL A 243 4.29 14.87 -5.33
C VAL A 243 4.56 13.87 -4.20
N VAL A 244 5.27 12.78 -4.48
CA VAL A 244 5.68 11.77 -3.48
C VAL A 244 6.61 12.40 -2.44
N ALA A 245 7.57 13.24 -2.83
CA ALA A 245 8.46 13.89 -1.88
C ALA A 245 7.68 14.78 -0.91
N ALA A 246 6.67 15.52 -1.39
CA ALA A 246 5.78 16.29 -0.53
C ALA A 246 4.96 15.41 0.43
N ASP A 247 4.50 14.24 -0.05
CA ASP A 247 3.78 13.25 0.76
C ASP A 247 4.64 12.75 1.93
N LEU A 248 5.84 12.28 1.62
CA LEU A 248 6.75 11.76 2.63
C LEU A 248 7.27 12.87 3.56
N LEU A 249 7.50 14.08 3.08
CA LEU A 249 7.81 15.23 3.94
C LEU A 249 6.65 15.61 4.86
N GLN A 250 5.40 15.42 4.42
CA GLN A 250 4.23 15.54 5.29
C GLN A 250 4.25 14.48 6.40
N SER A 251 4.56 13.22 6.08
CA SER A 251 4.73 12.14 7.06
C SER A 251 5.87 12.45 8.04
N CYS A 252 7.04 12.91 7.56
CA CYS A 252 8.15 13.36 8.40
C CYS A 252 7.73 14.47 9.38
N SER A 253 6.86 15.40 8.97
CA SER A 253 6.37 16.46 9.86
C SER A 253 5.49 15.96 11.01
N ARG A 254 5.03 14.71 10.94
CA ARG A 254 4.29 13.99 11.97
C ARG A 254 5.16 12.97 12.71
N SER A 255 6.48 13.10 12.58
CA SER A 255 7.50 12.20 13.16
C SER A 255 7.50 10.78 12.57
N ASP A 256 6.93 10.60 11.39
CA ASP A 256 7.00 9.32 10.65
C ASP A 256 8.14 9.36 9.63
N HIS A 257 9.03 8.37 9.66
CA HIS A 257 10.23 8.31 8.81
C HIS A 257 11.10 9.59 8.82
N PRO A 258 11.42 10.20 9.98
CA PRO A 258 12.17 11.47 10.02
C PRO A 258 13.53 11.43 9.31
N GLU A 259 14.14 10.25 9.19
CA GLU A 259 15.39 9.99 8.48
C GLU A 259 15.34 10.30 6.98
N LEU A 260 14.16 10.33 6.36
CA LEU A 260 14.01 10.68 4.94
C LEU A 260 13.97 12.19 4.69
N ALA A 261 13.81 13.02 5.72
CA ALA A 261 13.53 14.44 5.53
C ALA A 261 14.62 15.18 4.72
N ASP A 262 15.90 14.93 5.01
CA ASP A 262 17.01 15.59 4.31
C ASP A 262 17.20 15.05 2.88
N PRO A 263 17.24 13.73 2.63
CA PRO A 263 17.26 13.18 1.28
C PRO A 263 16.09 13.65 0.40
N LEU A 264 14.87 13.76 0.96
CA LEU A 264 13.71 14.24 0.23
C LEU A 264 13.82 15.72 -0.14
N ARG A 265 14.35 16.57 0.74
CA ARG A 265 14.62 17.99 0.40
C ARG A 265 15.67 18.11 -0.70
N ALA A 266 16.71 17.28 -0.65
CA ALA A 266 17.73 17.23 -1.71
C ALA A 266 17.12 16.76 -3.04
N LEU A 267 16.22 15.78 -3.01
CA LEU A 267 15.46 15.35 -4.18
C LEU A 267 14.62 16.49 -4.75
N VAL A 268 13.82 17.19 -3.92
CA VAL A 268 13.02 18.35 -4.36
C VAL A 268 13.90 19.40 -5.03
N ALA A 269 15.02 19.77 -4.40
CA ALA A 269 15.96 20.76 -4.96
C ALA A 269 16.58 20.33 -6.30
N SER A 270 16.68 19.03 -6.58
CA SER A 270 17.19 18.51 -7.86
C SER A 270 16.14 18.50 -8.99
N LEU A 271 14.86 18.66 -8.64
CA LEU A 271 13.73 18.64 -9.57
C LEU A 271 13.26 20.04 -9.98
N THR A 272 13.75 21.09 -9.31
CA THR A 272 13.39 22.51 -9.50
C THR A 272 14.58 23.34 -9.92
#